data_AF-A0A812SVF8-F1
#
_entry.id   AF-A0A812SVF8-F1
#
_cell.length_a   1.000
_cell.length_b   1.000
_cell.length_c   1.000
_cell.angle_alpha   90.00
_cell.angle_beta   90.00
_cell.angle_gamma   90.00
#
_symmetry.space_group_name_H-M   'P 1'
#
loop_
_entity.id
_entity.type
_entity.pdbx_description
1 polymer ?
#
loop_
_entity_poly.entity_id
_entity_poly.type
_entity_poly.pdbx_seq_one_letter_code
_entity_poly.pdbx_strand_id
1 'polypeptide(L)'
;MLDKIREEATSLLEDGFTLQDGSRYFACLVAVKGDAPAIAKAGNLDRNFQNLGNPLCPECLAGAPGVPFEDCYFSASSIVLIAELGYWNSDSNNFDDVMERAYEDFAHYVKHDFRGGGVPHLKHFTRTNLHYPRTSSFPYMRPKGSDIMLLTRWLGFLMLHGPLLGGARSNGNMIDNPLDASHAGFFRNISAASTAAAKFFRVIHNRGLWLSREYAQQVKGATLQFAEAYSQLAMQCHTEGRARYSLVPSFHYWHHFYVDAKRQLRDPTRQYLLSASIGSCEADEDFIGKVSQ
;
A
#
# COMPACT_ATOMS: atom_id res chain seq x y z
N MET A 1 -19.38 -11.24 -30.33
CA MET A 1 -19.36 -11.07 -28.86
C MET A 1 -18.99 -9.64 -28.48
N LEU A 2 -17.85 -9.11 -28.93
CA LEU A 2 -17.41 -7.74 -28.63
C LEU A 2 -18.38 -6.67 -29.17
N ASP A 3 -18.93 -6.83 -30.38
CA ASP A 3 -19.90 -5.87 -30.94
C ASP A 3 -21.18 -5.78 -30.10
N LYS A 4 -21.65 -6.93 -29.60
CA LYS A 4 -22.81 -6.99 -28.71
C LYS A 4 -22.55 -6.31 -27.37
N ILE A 5 -21.37 -6.53 -26.77
CA ILE A 5 -20.96 -5.83 -25.54
C ILE A 5 -20.87 -4.31 -25.77
N ARG A 6 -20.32 -3.89 -26.91
CA ARG A 6 -20.26 -2.49 -27.31
C ARG A 6 -21.66 -1.89 -27.42
N GLU A 7 -22.56 -2.54 -28.15
CA GLU A 7 -23.94 -2.06 -28.34
C GLU A 7 -24.70 -1.96 -27.01
N GLU A 8 -24.60 -2.97 -26.15
CA GLU A 8 -25.23 -2.96 -24.82
C GLU A 8 -24.63 -1.87 -23.92
N ALA A 9 -23.30 -1.66 -23.95
CA ALA A 9 -22.65 -0.59 -23.20
C ALA A 9 -23.04 0.80 -23.72
N THR A 10 -23.11 0.98 -25.04
CA THR A 10 -23.59 2.21 -25.67
C THR A 10 -25.03 2.50 -25.27
N SER A 11 -25.94 1.51 -25.32
CA SER A 11 -27.32 1.71 -24.90
C SER A 11 -27.43 2.03 -23.40
N LEU A 12 -26.63 1.40 -22.54
CA LEU A 12 -26.58 1.77 -21.12
C LEU A 12 -26.11 3.21 -20.87
N LEU A 13 -25.23 3.76 -21.73
CA LEU A 13 -24.74 5.14 -21.64
C LEU A 13 -25.75 6.14 -22.23
N GLU A 14 -26.33 5.84 -23.38
CA GLU A 14 -27.20 6.75 -24.15
C GLU A 14 -28.66 6.66 -23.72
N ASP A 15 -29.16 5.44 -23.51
CA ASP A 15 -30.54 5.16 -23.15
C ASP A 15 -30.72 4.88 -21.66
N GLY A 16 -29.69 4.41 -20.96
CA GLY A 16 -29.83 4.01 -19.56
C GLY A 16 -30.83 2.87 -19.35
N PHE A 17 -31.29 2.69 -18.12
CA PHE A 17 -32.32 1.72 -17.74
C PHE A 17 -33.28 2.31 -16.71
N THR A 18 -34.50 1.80 -16.68
CA THR A 18 -35.56 2.29 -15.79
C THR A 18 -35.86 1.25 -14.72
N LEU A 19 -35.90 1.66 -13.46
CA LEU A 19 -36.33 0.81 -12.34
C LEU A 19 -37.87 0.74 -12.25
N GLN A 20 -38.38 -0.15 -11.40
CA GLN A 20 -39.83 -0.35 -11.23
C GLN A 20 -40.56 0.89 -10.71
N ASP A 21 -39.86 1.79 -10.02
CA ASP A 21 -40.38 3.07 -9.52
C ASP A 21 -40.47 4.16 -10.61
N GLY A 22 -40.04 3.88 -11.84
CA GLY A 22 -40.00 4.83 -12.95
C GLY A 22 -38.73 5.67 -13.01
N SER A 23 -37.80 5.53 -12.07
CA SER A 23 -36.52 6.24 -12.06
C SER A 23 -35.60 5.71 -13.17
N ARG A 24 -35.03 6.63 -13.98
CA ARG A 24 -34.10 6.29 -15.07
C ARG A 24 -32.65 6.54 -14.64
N TYR A 25 -31.81 5.54 -14.82
CA TYR A 25 -30.39 5.56 -14.50
C TYR A 25 -29.56 5.38 -15.76
N PHE A 26 -28.48 6.13 -15.88
CA PHE A 26 -27.52 6.01 -16.99
C PHE A 26 -26.24 5.42 -16.45
N ALA A 27 -25.60 4.54 -17.23
CA ALA A 27 -24.24 4.16 -16.94
C ALA A 27 -23.32 5.37 -17.18
N CYS A 28 -22.18 5.39 -16.49
CA CYS A 28 -21.12 6.35 -16.76
C CYS A 28 -19.80 5.58 -16.74
N LEU A 29 -19.03 5.67 -17.82
CA LEU A 29 -17.68 5.12 -17.84
C LEU A 29 -16.76 6.04 -17.04
N VAL A 30 -16.47 5.65 -15.80
CA VAL A 30 -15.64 6.47 -14.90
C VAL A 30 -14.15 6.20 -15.10
N ALA A 31 -13.76 4.95 -15.41
CA ALA A 31 -12.39 4.57 -15.75
C ALA A 31 -12.33 3.22 -16.49
N VAL A 32 -11.20 2.96 -17.15
CA VAL A 32 -10.83 1.64 -17.69
C VAL A 32 -9.64 1.11 -16.90
N LYS A 33 -9.74 -0.14 -16.44
CA LYS A 33 -8.69 -0.81 -15.64
C LYS A 33 -8.38 -2.18 -16.23
N GLY A 34 -7.12 -2.58 -16.16
CA GLY A 34 -6.60 -3.82 -16.70
C GLY A 34 -5.08 -3.80 -16.78
N ASP A 35 -4.50 -4.87 -17.32
CA ASP A 35 -3.06 -4.97 -17.56
C ASP A 35 -2.61 -3.83 -18.49
N ALA A 36 -1.73 -2.95 -18.00
CA ALA A 36 -1.25 -1.79 -18.75
C ALA A 36 -0.63 -2.16 -20.12
N PRO A 37 0.18 -3.23 -20.26
CA PRO A 37 0.58 -3.77 -21.56
C PRO A 37 -0.60 -4.10 -22.48
N ALA A 38 -1.59 -4.83 -21.98
CA ALA A 38 -2.77 -5.18 -22.76
C ALA A 38 -3.57 -3.95 -23.20
N ILE A 39 -3.77 -2.97 -22.31
CA ILE A 39 -4.46 -1.71 -22.62
C ILE A 39 -3.68 -0.89 -23.64
N ALA A 40 -2.37 -0.74 -23.46
CA ALA A 40 -1.54 0.00 -24.40
C ALA A 40 -1.57 -0.60 -25.81
N LYS A 41 -1.52 -1.94 -25.89
CA LYS A 41 -1.63 -2.67 -27.15
C LYS A 41 -3.03 -2.56 -27.77
N ALA A 42 -4.08 -2.73 -26.97
CA ALA A 42 -5.46 -2.68 -27.44
C ALA A 42 -5.86 -1.27 -27.91
N GLY A 43 -5.40 -0.24 -27.20
CA GLY A 43 -5.63 1.16 -27.53
C GLY A 43 -4.66 1.73 -28.57
N ASN A 44 -3.66 0.96 -29.01
CA ASN A 44 -2.56 1.42 -29.86
C ASN A 44 -1.96 2.75 -29.37
N LEU A 45 -1.65 2.81 -28.06
CA LEU A 45 -1.24 4.05 -27.40
C LEU A 45 0.25 4.33 -27.65
N ASP A 46 0.57 5.46 -28.29
CA ASP A 46 1.95 5.89 -28.56
C ASP A 46 2.74 6.22 -27.27
N ARG A 47 2.03 6.70 -26.24
CA ARG A 47 2.59 7.00 -24.90
C ARG A 47 2.08 5.99 -23.89
N ASN A 48 2.96 5.09 -23.46
CA ASN A 48 2.64 4.03 -22.50
C ASN A 48 3.86 3.70 -21.62
N PHE A 49 3.69 2.80 -20.65
CA PHE A 49 4.73 2.39 -19.69
C PHE A 49 5.99 1.74 -20.32
N GLN A 50 5.96 1.35 -21.60
CA GLN A 50 7.12 0.81 -22.33
C GLN A 50 7.93 1.91 -23.02
N ASN A 51 7.32 3.06 -23.31
CA ASN A 51 7.94 4.20 -23.99
C ASN A 51 8.14 5.38 -23.01
N LEU A 52 8.91 5.12 -21.95
CA LEU A 52 9.15 6.10 -20.87
C LEU A 52 10.15 7.17 -21.32
N GLY A 53 9.67 8.42 -21.48
CA GLY A 53 10.52 9.61 -21.56
C GLY A 53 10.95 10.08 -20.16
N ASN A 54 11.60 11.24 -20.05
CA ASN A 54 11.87 11.91 -18.78
C ASN A 54 10.97 13.17 -18.69
N PRO A 55 10.03 13.29 -17.73
CA PRO A 55 9.77 12.39 -16.60
C PRO A 55 9.15 11.06 -16.99
N LEU A 56 9.49 10.04 -16.19
CA LEU A 56 9.13 8.65 -16.40
C LEU A 56 7.60 8.47 -16.42
N CYS A 57 6.92 9.07 -15.44
CA CYS A 57 5.46 9.08 -15.42
C CYS A 57 4.91 10.43 -15.92
N PRO A 58 4.06 10.45 -16.94
CA PRO A 58 3.49 11.69 -17.48
C PRO A 58 2.43 12.32 -16.57
N GLU A 59 1.80 11.51 -15.71
CA GLU A 59 0.66 11.90 -14.90
C GLU A 59 1.10 12.54 -13.58
N CYS A 60 1.97 11.89 -12.81
CA CYS A 60 2.49 12.47 -11.55
C CYS A 60 3.89 13.05 -11.67
N LEU A 61 4.50 13.02 -12.85
CA LEU A 61 5.86 13.50 -13.11
C LEU A 61 6.93 12.70 -12.35
N ALA A 62 6.63 11.48 -11.92
CA ALA A 62 7.60 10.65 -11.22
C ALA A 62 8.84 10.41 -12.09
N GLY A 63 10.02 10.56 -11.49
CA GLY A 63 11.30 10.65 -12.19
C GLY A 63 11.76 12.09 -12.51
N ALA A 64 10.90 13.10 -12.34
CA ALA A 64 11.33 14.50 -12.37
C ALA A 64 12.09 14.89 -11.08
N PRO A 65 12.99 15.88 -11.15
CA PRO A 65 13.62 16.45 -9.96
C PRO A 65 12.58 16.88 -8.91
N GLY A 66 12.75 16.41 -7.67
CA GLY A 66 11.86 16.74 -6.55
C GLY A 66 10.53 15.98 -6.50
N VAL A 67 10.32 14.97 -7.35
CA VAL A 67 9.15 14.10 -7.31
C VAL A 67 9.55 12.71 -6.79
N PRO A 68 9.07 12.28 -5.61
CA PRO A 68 9.47 11.01 -5.01
C PRO A 68 9.03 9.82 -5.88
N PHE A 69 9.82 8.76 -5.82
CA PHE A 69 9.75 7.61 -6.69
C PHE A 69 10.08 6.36 -5.90
N GLU A 70 9.09 5.52 -5.62
CA GLU A 70 9.21 4.50 -4.58
C GLU A 70 8.56 3.20 -5.03
N ASP A 71 9.06 2.08 -4.50
CA ASP A 71 8.37 0.79 -4.40
C ASP A 71 7.66 0.69 -3.04
N CYS A 72 6.70 -0.22 -2.86
CA CYS A 72 6.23 -0.54 -1.51
C CYS A 72 6.29 -2.02 -1.26
N TYR A 73 7.50 -2.42 -0.91
CA TYR A 73 7.72 -3.63 -0.12
C TYR A 73 7.89 -3.30 1.36
N PHE A 74 7.20 -2.25 1.81
CA PHE A 74 7.26 -1.70 3.16
C PHE A 74 7.24 -2.79 4.23
N SER A 75 6.29 -3.74 4.14
CA SER A 75 6.15 -4.81 5.13
C SER A 75 7.39 -5.70 5.19
N ALA A 76 7.82 -6.26 4.05
CA ALA A 76 8.99 -7.14 4.00
C ALA A 76 10.29 -6.42 4.40
N SER A 77 10.51 -5.21 3.89
CA SER A 77 11.66 -4.37 4.22
C SER A 77 11.73 -4.07 5.71
N SER A 78 10.60 -3.71 6.33
CA SER A 78 10.54 -3.38 7.75
C SER A 78 10.77 -4.60 8.62
N ILE A 79 10.17 -5.76 8.28
CA ILE A 79 10.38 -7.02 9.01
C ILE A 79 11.86 -7.41 8.99
N VAL A 80 12.49 -7.44 7.81
CA VAL A 80 13.90 -7.80 7.69
C VAL A 80 14.79 -6.79 8.40
N LEU A 81 14.52 -5.49 8.28
CA LEU A 81 15.29 -4.46 8.99
C LEU A 81 15.21 -4.68 10.50
N ILE A 82 14.02 -4.77 11.09
CA ILE A 82 13.84 -4.92 12.55
C ILE A 82 14.53 -6.19 13.07
N ALA A 83 14.48 -7.27 12.30
CA ALA A 83 15.19 -8.51 12.62
C ALA A 83 16.71 -8.33 12.64
N GLU A 84 17.27 -7.64 11.65
CA GLU A 84 18.72 -7.34 11.61
C GLU A 84 19.17 -6.35 12.68
N LEU A 85 18.29 -5.47 13.13
CA LEU A 85 18.54 -4.59 14.27
C LEU A 85 18.44 -5.34 15.62
N GLY A 86 18.09 -6.63 15.61
CA GLY A 86 18.18 -7.55 16.74
C GLY A 86 16.98 -7.57 17.68
N TYR A 87 15.82 -7.04 17.27
CA TYR A 87 14.66 -6.91 18.15
C TYR A 87 13.93 -8.23 18.43
N TRP A 88 14.17 -9.25 17.60
CA TRP A 88 13.70 -10.61 17.85
C TRP A 88 14.87 -11.56 18.17
N ASN A 89 16.01 -11.05 18.64
CA ASN A 89 17.11 -11.90 19.08
C ASN A 89 16.79 -12.60 20.41
N SER A 90 17.30 -13.81 20.56
CA SER A 90 17.17 -14.67 21.74
C SER A 90 18.39 -15.62 21.80
N ASP A 91 18.19 -16.84 22.31
CA ASP A 91 19.23 -17.87 22.45
C ASP A 91 19.89 -18.25 21.10
N SER A 92 19.09 -18.38 20.04
CA SER A 92 19.57 -18.59 18.67
C SER A 92 19.18 -17.42 17.78
N ASN A 93 20.17 -16.84 17.11
CA ASN A 93 20.04 -15.65 16.27
C ASN A 93 20.33 -15.96 14.79
N ASN A 94 20.20 -17.23 14.39
CA ASN A 94 20.15 -17.54 12.97
C ASN A 94 18.88 -16.92 12.37
N PHE A 95 18.91 -16.62 11.07
CA PHE A 95 17.84 -15.86 10.43
C PHE A 95 16.47 -16.55 10.50
N ASP A 96 16.43 -17.87 10.37
CA ASP A 96 15.17 -18.62 10.31
C ASP A 96 14.48 -18.60 11.68
N ASP A 97 15.24 -18.79 12.77
CA ASP A 97 14.71 -18.71 14.13
C ASP A 97 14.23 -17.29 14.48
N VAL A 98 14.92 -16.25 13.99
CA VAL A 98 14.51 -14.85 14.18
C VAL A 98 13.21 -14.57 13.41
N MET A 99 13.07 -15.09 12.19
CA MET A 99 11.85 -14.96 11.39
C MET A 99 10.67 -15.73 11.97
N GLU A 100 10.92 -16.90 12.56
CA GLU A 100 9.90 -17.66 13.28
C GLU A 100 9.33 -16.83 14.43
N ARG A 101 10.19 -16.24 15.29
CA ARG A 101 9.75 -15.36 16.38
C ARG A 101 9.04 -14.10 15.89
N ALA A 102 9.53 -13.48 14.81
CA ALA A 102 8.86 -12.35 14.20
C ALA A 102 7.45 -12.73 13.70
N TYR A 103 7.27 -13.94 13.18
CA TYR A 103 5.97 -14.44 12.76
C TYR A 103 5.06 -14.78 13.95
N GLU A 104 5.59 -15.39 15.01
CA GLU A 104 4.85 -15.65 16.25
C GLU A 104 4.30 -14.36 16.86
N ASP A 105 5.11 -13.31 16.87
CA ASP A 105 4.71 -11.96 17.27
C ASP A 105 3.53 -11.44 16.42
N PHE A 106 3.66 -11.50 15.09
CA PHE A 106 2.59 -11.12 14.17
C PHE A 106 1.31 -11.93 14.41
N ALA A 107 1.41 -13.25 14.52
CA ALA A 107 0.28 -14.13 14.75
C ALA A 107 -0.39 -13.85 16.10
N HIS A 108 0.40 -13.60 17.15
CA HIS A 108 -0.08 -13.18 18.45
C HIS A 108 -0.84 -11.86 18.36
N TYR A 109 -0.28 -10.86 17.67
CA TYR A 109 -0.95 -9.58 17.46
C TYR A 109 -2.31 -9.78 16.78
N VAL A 110 -2.39 -10.54 15.68
CA VAL A 110 -3.66 -10.73 14.97
C VAL A 110 -4.70 -11.43 15.84
N LYS A 111 -4.28 -12.39 16.68
CA LYS A 111 -5.17 -13.20 17.52
C LYS A 111 -5.61 -12.51 18.81
N HIS A 112 -4.72 -11.74 19.44
CA HIS A 112 -4.91 -11.27 20.81
C HIS A 112 -4.98 -9.75 20.92
N ASP A 113 -4.13 -9.03 20.20
CA ASP A 113 -4.03 -7.57 20.30
C ASP A 113 -4.99 -6.86 19.33
N PHE A 114 -5.21 -7.46 18.16
CA PHE A 114 -6.02 -6.88 17.10
C PHE A 114 -7.51 -7.22 17.27
N ARG A 115 -8.31 -6.20 17.58
CA ARG A 115 -9.76 -6.34 17.83
C ARG A 115 -10.64 -6.41 16.57
N GLY A 116 -10.05 -6.58 15.39
CA GLY A 116 -10.77 -6.49 14.11
C GLY A 116 -11.21 -7.81 13.47
N GLY A 117 -11.06 -8.96 14.17
CA GLY A 117 -11.56 -10.25 13.69
C GLY A 117 -10.86 -10.82 12.44
N GLY A 118 -9.63 -10.42 12.17
CA GLY A 118 -8.86 -10.88 11.01
C GLY A 118 -8.25 -12.26 11.19
N VAL A 119 -8.10 -13.01 10.09
CA VAL A 119 -7.33 -14.27 10.05
C VAL A 119 -6.21 -14.10 9.03
N PRO A 120 -4.93 -14.29 9.43
CA PRO A 120 -3.83 -14.16 8.49
C PRO A 120 -3.81 -15.38 7.54
N HIS A 121 -3.71 -15.11 6.24
CA HIS A 121 -3.49 -16.17 5.25
C HIS A 121 -2.01 -16.54 5.18
N LEU A 122 -1.12 -15.57 5.39
CA LEU A 122 0.30 -15.80 5.58
C LEU A 122 0.56 -16.74 6.78
N LYS A 123 1.43 -17.73 6.59
CA LYS A 123 1.68 -18.80 7.58
C LYS A 123 3.02 -18.75 8.28
N HIS A 124 4.03 -18.15 7.67
CA HIS A 124 5.39 -18.05 8.20
C HIS A 124 6.08 -16.83 7.59
N PHE A 125 7.19 -16.38 8.17
CA PHE A 125 8.18 -15.54 7.50
C PHE A 125 9.39 -16.41 7.13
N THR A 126 9.82 -16.37 5.88
CA THR A 126 10.97 -17.15 5.38
C THR A 126 11.76 -16.32 4.38
N ARG A 127 13.02 -16.69 4.12
CA ARG A 127 13.80 -16.05 3.05
C ARG A 127 13.08 -16.11 1.69
N THR A 128 12.41 -17.23 1.41
CA THR A 128 11.72 -17.45 0.15
C THR A 128 10.53 -16.50 -0.01
N ASN A 129 9.68 -16.36 1.00
CA ASN A 129 8.48 -15.53 0.89
C ASN A 129 8.74 -14.03 1.06
N LEU A 130 9.83 -13.66 1.73
CA LEU A 130 10.36 -12.29 1.79
C LEU A 130 11.32 -11.98 0.65
N HIS A 131 11.54 -12.92 -0.28
CA HIS A 131 12.47 -12.82 -1.40
C HIS A 131 13.83 -12.23 -1.01
N TYR A 132 14.38 -12.70 0.11
CA TYR A 132 15.60 -12.19 0.74
C TYR A 132 16.70 -13.26 0.80
N PRO A 133 17.27 -13.66 -0.35
CA PRO A 133 18.24 -14.75 -0.42
C PRO A 133 19.62 -14.36 0.16
N ARG A 134 19.97 -13.08 0.11
CA ARG A 134 21.28 -12.54 0.53
C ARG A 134 21.12 -11.15 1.13
N THR A 135 22.09 -10.72 1.92
CA THR A 135 22.04 -9.43 2.64
C THR A 135 22.02 -8.20 1.74
N SER A 136 22.49 -8.35 0.51
CA SER A 136 22.49 -7.32 -0.54
C SER A 136 21.19 -7.28 -1.36
N SER A 137 20.23 -8.16 -1.10
CA SER A 137 18.94 -8.18 -1.81
C SER A 137 17.94 -7.25 -1.13
N PHE A 138 17.10 -6.57 -1.91
CA PHE A 138 15.96 -5.81 -1.37
C PHE A 138 14.81 -6.79 -1.06
N PRO A 139 14.39 -6.91 0.21
CA PRO A 139 13.28 -7.78 0.58
C PRO A 139 11.98 -7.36 -0.12
N TYR A 140 11.20 -8.34 -0.55
CA TYR A 140 9.85 -8.09 -1.04
C TYR A 140 8.91 -9.26 -0.79
N MET A 141 7.62 -8.96 -0.69
CA MET A 141 6.59 -9.98 -0.55
C MET A 141 5.33 -9.58 -1.31
N ARG A 142 4.55 -10.57 -1.75
CA ARG A 142 3.27 -10.37 -2.44
C ARG A 142 2.14 -11.17 -1.77
N PRO A 143 1.86 -10.96 -0.48
CA PRO A 143 0.69 -11.55 0.16
C PRO A 143 -0.58 -10.87 -0.36
N LYS A 144 -1.74 -11.44 -0.01
CA LYS A 144 -3.04 -10.83 -0.34
C LYS A 144 -3.18 -9.44 0.30
N GLY A 145 -4.03 -8.59 -0.28
CA GLY A 145 -4.28 -7.25 0.25
C GLY A 145 -4.69 -7.24 1.74
N SER A 146 -5.48 -8.23 2.16
CA SER A 146 -5.90 -8.41 3.56
C SER A 146 -4.73 -8.64 4.53
N ASP A 147 -3.74 -9.45 4.12
CA ASP A 147 -2.54 -9.69 4.90
C ASP A 147 -1.64 -8.45 4.94
N ILE A 148 -1.51 -7.69 3.85
CA ILE A 148 -0.79 -6.41 3.84
C ILE A 148 -1.39 -5.46 4.88
N MET A 149 -2.72 -5.43 5.03
CA MET A 149 -3.39 -4.60 6.03
C MET A 149 -3.11 -5.03 7.46
N LEU A 150 -3.09 -6.34 7.73
CA LEU A 150 -2.70 -6.86 9.04
C LEU A 150 -1.24 -6.53 9.34
N LEU A 151 -0.32 -6.76 8.40
CA LEU A 151 1.11 -6.48 8.56
C LEU A 151 1.37 -4.98 8.78
N THR A 152 0.73 -4.11 8.00
CA THR A 152 0.89 -2.66 8.12
C THR A 152 0.50 -2.17 9.51
N ARG A 153 -0.64 -2.66 10.03
CA ARG A 153 -1.13 -2.30 11.36
C ARG A 153 -0.27 -2.90 12.46
N TRP A 154 0.15 -4.16 12.31
CA TRP A 154 1.06 -4.83 13.23
C TRP A 154 2.39 -4.07 13.34
N LEU A 155 2.99 -3.65 12.23
CA LEU A 155 4.23 -2.87 12.26
C LEU A 155 4.07 -1.55 13.01
N GLY A 156 2.96 -0.85 12.83
CA GLY A 156 2.66 0.37 13.61
C GLY A 156 2.49 0.08 15.10
N PHE A 157 1.79 -1.00 15.44
CA PHE A 157 1.62 -1.47 16.81
C PHE A 157 2.98 -1.85 17.43
N LEU A 158 3.80 -2.59 16.70
CA LEU A 158 5.13 -3.03 17.11
C LEU A 158 6.02 -1.84 17.49
N MET A 159 5.99 -0.75 16.73
CA MET A 159 6.79 0.44 17.08
C MET A 159 6.40 1.05 18.44
N LEU A 160 5.13 0.93 18.85
CA LEU A 160 4.61 1.52 20.08
C LEU A 160 4.65 0.58 21.30
N HIS A 161 4.68 -0.72 21.06
CA HIS A 161 4.53 -1.73 22.11
C HIS A 161 5.70 -2.71 22.21
N GLY A 162 6.55 -2.77 21.18
CA GLY A 162 7.73 -3.60 21.14
C GLY A 162 7.45 -5.07 20.83
N PRO A 163 8.53 -5.85 20.60
CA PRO A 163 8.41 -7.22 20.12
C PRO A 163 7.94 -8.16 21.22
N LEU A 164 7.19 -9.19 20.84
CA LEU A 164 6.81 -10.28 21.72
C LEU A 164 8.00 -11.25 21.90
N LEU A 165 8.51 -11.38 23.12
CA LEU A 165 9.57 -12.32 23.49
C LEU A 165 9.21 -13.00 24.81
N GLY A 166 9.33 -14.34 24.88
CA GLY A 166 9.02 -15.08 26.10
C GLY A 166 7.57 -14.95 26.59
N GLY A 167 6.63 -14.67 25.69
CA GLY A 167 5.20 -14.52 26.01
C GLY A 167 4.79 -13.12 26.50
N ALA A 168 5.71 -12.16 26.55
CA ALA A 168 5.41 -10.77 26.91
C ALA A 168 6.01 -9.79 25.91
N ARG A 169 5.40 -8.61 25.80
CA ARG A 169 5.95 -7.50 25.00
C ARG A 169 7.18 -6.94 25.69
N SER A 170 8.29 -6.86 24.98
CA SER A 170 9.58 -6.35 25.46
C SER A 170 9.87 -4.98 24.87
N ASN A 171 10.78 -4.21 25.47
CA ASN A 171 11.25 -2.89 25.00
C ASN A 171 10.21 -1.74 24.95
N GLY A 172 8.91 -2.01 25.14
CA GLY A 172 7.88 -0.99 25.18
C GLY A 172 7.84 -0.15 23.89
N ASN A 173 7.69 1.17 24.01
CA ASN A 173 7.77 2.05 22.85
C ASN A 173 9.19 2.03 22.26
N MET A 174 9.36 1.40 21.10
CA MET A 174 10.64 1.24 20.42
C MET A 174 11.20 2.56 19.90
N ILE A 175 10.34 3.57 19.67
CA ILE A 175 10.77 4.92 19.27
C ILE A 175 11.50 5.61 20.43
N ASP A 176 10.96 5.47 21.64
CA ASP A 176 11.47 6.15 22.83
C ASP A 176 12.56 5.32 23.53
N ASN A 177 12.51 3.99 23.42
CA ASN A 177 13.41 3.04 24.08
C ASN A 177 14.01 2.04 23.06
N PRO A 178 14.75 2.51 22.05
CA PRO A 178 15.41 1.60 21.12
C PRO A 178 16.59 0.89 21.79
N LEU A 179 16.95 -0.30 21.31
CA LEU A 179 18.18 -1.01 21.70
C LEU A 179 19.45 -0.21 21.38
N ASP A 180 19.42 0.60 20.34
CA ASP A 180 20.47 1.55 19.95
C ASP A 180 19.82 2.86 19.52
N ALA A 181 20.35 4.00 19.97
CA ALA A 181 19.79 5.31 19.70
C ALA A 181 19.65 5.62 18.19
N SER A 182 20.53 5.06 17.35
CA SER A 182 20.46 5.19 15.89
C SER A 182 19.19 4.56 15.29
N HIS A 183 18.62 3.56 15.94
CA HIS A 183 17.44 2.84 15.45
C HIS A 183 16.16 3.69 15.50
N ALA A 184 16.09 4.72 16.37
CA ALA A 184 14.88 5.52 16.57
C ALA A 184 14.39 6.21 15.28
N GLY A 185 15.31 6.58 14.38
CA GLY A 185 14.97 7.16 13.07
C GLY A 185 14.15 6.20 12.22
N PHE A 186 14.56 4.94 12.15
CA PHE A 186 13.83 3.89 11.43
C PHE A 186 12.43 3.71 12.00
N PHE A 187 12.29 3.61 13.33
CA PHE A 187 11.00 3.34 13.95
C PHE A 187 10.00 4.49 13.81
N ARG A 188 10.47 5.75 13.89
CA ARG A 188 9.61 6.90 13.60
C ARG A 188 9.04 6.84 12.19
N ASN A 189 9.88 6.51 11.21
CA ASN A 189 9.44 6.43 9.82
C ASN A 189 8.56 5.19 9.56
N ILE A 190 8.85 4.02 10.16
CA ILE A 190 7.98 2.84 10.09
C ILE A 190 6.61 3.17 10.68
N SER A 191 6.56 3.78 11.86
CA SER A 191 5.30 4.19 12.50
C SER A 191 4.52 5.21 11.69
N ALA A 192 5.20 6.20 11.12
CA ALA A 192 4.59 7.21 10.24
C ALA A 192 4.01 6.57 8.98
N ALA A 193 4.76 5.70 8.31
CA ALA A 193 4.30 4.97 7.12
C ALA A 193 3.10 4.06 7.46
N SER A 194 3.18 3.26 8.52
CA SER A 194 2.07 2.40 8.96
C SER A 194 0.79 3.18 9.25
N THR A 195 0.92 4.31 9.95
CA THR A 195 -0.22 5.19 10.29
C THR A 195 -0.83 5.83 9.04
N ALA A 196 0.03 6.32 8.15
CA ALA A 196 -0.39 6.94 6.89
C ALA A 196 -1.11 5.93 5.98
N ALA A 197 -0.54 4.75 5.78
CA ALA A 197 -1.18 3.68 5.01
C ALA A 197 -2.52 3.26 5.62
N ALA A 198 -2.58 3.02 6.94
CA ALA A 198 -3.83 2.65 7.61
C ALA A 198 -4.91 3.73 7.46
N LYS A 199 -4.54 5.03 7.53
CA LYS A 199 -5.46 6.15 7.31
C LYS A 199 -5.96 6.19 5.86
N PHE A 200 -5.07 6.03 4.88
CA PHE A 200 -5.43 5.98 3.46
C PHE A 200 -6.45 4.87 3.18
N PHE A 201 -6.11 3.63 3.52
CA PHE A 201 -6.97 2.46 3.27
C PHE A 201 -8.30 2.56 4.02
N ARG A 202 -8.30 3.09 5.24
CA ARG A 202 -9.56 3.36 5.97
C ARG A 202 -10.48 4.30 5.18
N VAL A 203 -9.95 5.35 4.56
CA VAL A 203 -10.79 6.26 3.77
C VAL A 203 -11.30 5.57 2.51
N ILE A 204 -10.40 4.99 1.71
CA ILE A 204 -10.78 4.45 0.40
C ILE A 204 -11.69 3.21 0.49
N HIS A 205 -11.66 2.46 1.60
CA HIS A 205 -12.52 1.28 1.80
C HIS A 205 -13.86 1.59 2.47
N ASN A 206 -14.03 2.75 3.14
CA ASN A 206 -15.25 3.04 3.91
C ASN A 206 -16.06 4.23 3.37
N ARG A 207 -15.56 4.97 2.37
CA ARG A 207 -16.19 6.21 1.88
C ARG A 207 -16.70 6.13 0.45
N GLY A 208 -16.69 4.94 -0.16
CA GLY A 208 -17.16 4.71 -1.52
C GLY A 208 -16.31 5.42 -2.59
N LEU A 209 -16.89 5.55 -3.78
CA LEU A 209 -16.20 6.11 -4.95
C LEU A 209 -16.11 7.65 -4.92
N TRP A 210 -17.05 8.32 -4.25
CA TRP A 210 -17.16 9.78 -4.22
C TRP A 210 -16.82 10.32 -2.82
N LEU A 211 -15.61 10.85 -2.67
CA LEU A 211 -15.13 11.41 -1.43
C LEU A 211 -15.58 12.85 -1.24
N SER A 212 -15.99 13.22 -0.03
CA SER A 212 -16.09 14.63 0.35
C SER A 212 -14.70 15.28 0.30
N ARG A 213 -14.66 16.62 0.21
CA ARG A 213 -13.40 17.39 0.25
C ARG A 213 -12.54 17.05 1.47
N GLU A 214 -13.17 16.86 2.64
CA GLU A 214 -12.47 16.49 3.87
C GLU A 214 -11.75 15.14 3.72
N TYR A 215 -12.44 14.10 3.24
CA TYR A 215 -11.83 12.79 3.05
C TYR A 215 -10.77 12.79 1.94
N ALA A 216 -10.97 13.56 0.88
CA ALA A 216 -9.95 13.75 -0.15
C ALA A 216 -8.69 14.45 0.38
N GLN A 217 -8.82 15.41 1.30
CA GLN A 217 -7.68 16.00 2.00
C GLN A 217 -6.96 14.99 2.89
N GLN A 218 -7.72 14.11 3.57
CA GLN A 218 -7.13 13.03 4.36
C GLN A 218 -6.34 12.05 3.49
N VAL A 219 -6.87 11.66 2.33
CA VAL A 219 -6.17 10.82 1.34
C VAL A 219 -4.90 11.51 0.86
N LYS A 220 -4.98 12.77 0.42
CA LYS A 220 -3.82 13.57 -0.01
C LYS A 220 -2.71 13.61 1.05
N GLY A 221 -3.08 13.88 2.30
CA GLY A 221 -2.12 13.96 3.39
C GLY A 221 -1.49 12.61 3.72
N ALA A 222 -2.30 11.55 3.76
CA ALA A 222 -1.84 10.20 4.05
C ALA A 222 -0.89 9.66 2.97
N THR A 223 -1.18 9.87 1.69
CA THR A 223 -0.33 9.37 0.61
C THR A 223 1.02 10.07 0.55
N LEU A 224 1.05 11.38 0.78
CA LEU A 224 2.31 12.14 0.89
C LEU A 224 3.13 11.70 2.10
N GLN A 225 2.50 11.58 3.27
CA GLN A 225 3.19 11.18 4.49
C GLN A 225 3.78 9.77 4.38
N PHE A 226 3.07 8.85 3.74
CA PHE A 226 3.59 7.50 3.46
C PHE A 226 4.85 7.57 2.60
N ALA A 227 4.78 8.32 1.49
CA ALA A 227 5.89 8.44 0.56
C ALA A 227 7.12 9.07 1.23
N GLU A 228 6.93 10.19 1.92
CA GLU A 228 8.01 10.85 2.67
C GLU A 228 8.66 9.89 3.67
N ALA A 229 7.88 9.16 4.46
CA ALA A 229 8.41 8.20 5.43
C ALA A 229 9.20 7.05 4.76
N TYR A 230 8.70 6.50 3.65
CA TYR A 230 9.40 5.45 2.90
C TYR A 230 10.70 5.97 2.29
N SER A 231 10.68 7.16 1.65
CA SER A 231 11.87 7.83 1.14
C SER A 231 12.94 8.02 2.23
N GLN A 232 12.54 8.43 3.44
CA GLN A 232 13.46 8.59 4.56
C GLN A 232 14.04 7.25 5.02
N LEU A 233 13.25 6.16 5.04
CA LEU A 233 13.73 4.81 5.32
C LEU A 233 14.76 4.34 4.29
N ALA A 234 14.49 4.57 3.00
CA ALA A 234 15.41 4.24 1.93
C ALA A 234 16.72 5.01 2.03
N MET A 235 16.66 6.31 2.28
CA MET A 235 17.84 7.15 2.45
C MET A 235 18.67 6.72 3.67
N GLN A 236 18.02 6.44 4.81
CA GLN A 236 18.73 6.01 6.02
C GLN A 236 19.38 4.63 5.82
N CYS A 237 18.65 3.66 5.27
CA CYS A 237 19.23 2.35 4.95
C CYS A 237 20.38 2.45 3.94
N HIS A 238 20.26 3.29 2.91
CA HIS A 238 21.33 3.51 1.95
C HIS A 238 22.60 4.08 2.60
N THR A 239 22.43 5.08 3.47
CA THR A 239 23.54 5.70 4.23
C THR A 239 24.25 4.69 5.12
N GLU A 240 23.51 3.72 5.68
CA GLU A 240 24.06 2.61 6.47
C GLU A 240 24.54 1.41 5.64
N GLY A 241 24.51 1.49 4.30
CA GLY A 241 24.94 0.39 3.42
C GLY A 241 24.01 -0.82 3.41
N ARG A 242 22.73 -0.64 3.77
CA ARG A 242 21.70 -1.69 3.86
C ARG A 242 20.76 -1.65 2.64
N ALA A 243 20.65 -2.77 1.93
CA ALA A 243 19.71 -2.92 0.82
C ALA A 243 18.31 -3.34 1.33
N ARG A 244 17.55 -2.45 1.98
CA ARG A 244 16.23 -2.81 2.57
C ARG A 244 15.05 -2.18 1.87
N TYR A 245 15.10 -0.88 1.60
CA TYR A 245 14.01 -0.17 0.94
C TYR A 245 14.48 0.21 -0.46
N SER A 246 13.91 -0.43 -1.49
CA SER A 246 14.18 -0.13 -2.89
C SER A 246 13.35 1.04 -3.37
N LEU A 247 13.95 1.89 -4.20
CA LEU A 247 13.26 2.93 -4.95
C LEU A 247 13.22 2.47 -6.41
N VAL A 248 12.11 1.86 -6.84
CA VAL A 248 11.94 1.41 -8.24
C VAL A 248 10.75 2.09 -8.92
N PRO A 249 10.73 2.13 -10.27
CA PRO A 249 9.74 2.90 -11.04
C PRO A 249 8.28 2.49 -10.95
N SER A 250 8.06 1.27 -10.49
CA SER A 250 6.80 0.55 -10.58
C SER A 250 5.68 1.17 -9.76
N PHE A 251 5.95 2.16 -8.90
CA PHE A 251 5.07 2.45 -7.78
C PHE A 251 4.99 3.93 -7.38
N HIS A 252 5.20 4.80 -8.36
CA HIS A 252 4.66 6.15 -8.34
C HIS A 252 3.12 6.22 -8.19
N TYR A 253 2.40 5.08 -8.07
CA TYR A 253 0.97 4.98 -7.72
C TYR A 253 0.59 5.67 -6.40
N TRP A 254 1.41 5.59 -5.35
CA TRP A 254 1.09 6.35 -4.13
C TRP A 254 1.20 7.85 -4.34
N HIS A 255 2.21 8.26 -5.11
CA HIS A 255 2.35 9.66 -5.51
C HIS A 255 1.22 10.11 -6.46
N HIS A 256 0.70 9.22 -7.31
CA HIS A 256 -0.50 9.49 -8.12
C HIS A 256 -1.69 9.84 -7.26
N PHE A 257 -1.96 9.06 -6.23
CA PHE A 257 -3.08 9.36 -5.33
C PHE A 257 -2.93 10.73 -4.67
N TYR A 258 -1.70 11.14 -4.32
CA TYR A 258 -1.42 12.51 -3.88
C TYR A 258 -1.71 13.54 -4.98
N VAL A 259 -1.12 13.39 -6.18
CA VAL A 259 -1.22 14.34 -7.27
C VAL A 259 -2.67 14.50 -7.73
N ASP A 260 -3.41 13.40 -7.84
CA ASP A 260 -4.81 13.39 -8.25
C ASP A 260 -5.71 14.03 -7.20
N ALA A 261 -5.56 13.65 -5.93
CA ALA A 261 -6.31 14.31 -4.86
C ALA A 261 -5.99 15.81 -4.82
N LYS A 262 -4.71 16.20 -4.97
CA LYS A 262 -4.29 17.60 -5.04
C LYS A 262 -4.92 18.33 -6.23
N ARG A 263 -4.92 17.74 -7.43
CA ARG A 263 -5.51 18.32 -8.65
C ARG A 263 -7.01 18.53 -8.48
N GLN A 264 -7.72 17.51 -8.01
CA GLN A 264 -9.17 17.58 -7.78
C GLN A 264 -9.53 18.63 -6.72
N LEU A 265 -8.71 18.79 -5.68
CA LEU A 265 -8.92 19.78 -4.63
C LEU A 265 -8.65 21.23 -5.06
N ARG A 266 -7.98 21.48 -6.20
CA ARG A 266 -7.70 22.84 -6.69
C ARG A 266 -8.97 23.63 -7.01
N ASP A 267 -10.01 22.94 -7.47
CA ASP A 267 -11.30 23.55 -7.74
C ASP A 267 -12.10 23.63 -6.42
N PRO A 268 -12.34 24.83 -5.87
CA PRO A 268 -13.06 24.97 -4.61
C PRO A 268 -14.55 24.65 -4.74
N THR A 269 -15.11 24.62 -5.95
CA THR A 269 -16.54 24.41 -6.19
C THR A 269 -16.92 22.92 -6.18
N ARG A 270 -15.95 22.01 -6.37
CA ARG A 270 -16.18 20.55 -6.34
C ARG A 270 -16.48 20.08 -4.92
N GLN A 271 -17.69 19.59 -4.71
CA GLN A 271 -18.13 19.01 -3.44
C GLN A 271 -17.65 17.56 -3.26
N TYR A 272 -17.64 16.79 -4.37
CA TYR A 272 -17.24 15.39 -4.40
C TYR A 272 -16.04 15.19 -5.32
N LEU A 273 -15.13 14.34 -4.87
CA LEU A 273 -13.88 14.02 -5.53
C LEU A 273 -13.81 12.51 -5.74
N LEU A 274 -13.27 12.11 -6.88
CA LEU A 274 -13.10 10.71 -7.22
C LEU A 274 -12.07 10.06 -6.30
N SER A 275 -12.48 8.96 -5.68
CA SER A 275 -11.65 8.16 -4.77
C SER A 275 -10.55 7.43 -5.53
N ALA A 276 -9.39 7.28 -4.88
CA ALA A 276 -8.30 6.42 -5.35
C ALA A 276 -8.71 4.94 -5.47
N SER A 277 -9.82 4.53 -4.83
CA SER A 277 -10.37 3.17 -4.98
C SER A 277 -10.72 2.82 -6.43
N ILE A 278 -10.95 3.81 -7.31
CA ILE A 278 -11.19 3.55 -8.73
C ILE A 278 -10.02 2.86 -9.43
N GLY A 279 -8.79 3.15 -8.99
CA GLY A 279 -7.57 2.53 -9.49
C GLY A 279 -7.11 1.32 -8.69
N SER A 280 -7.83 0.93 -7.62
CA SER A 280 -7.39 -0.15 -6.74
C SER A 280 -7.49 -1.51 -7.43
N CYS A 281 -6.39 -2.26 -7.41
CA CYS A 281 -6.32 -3.64 -7.88
C CYS A 281 -6.85 -4.67 -6.88
N GLU A 282 -7.31 -4.26 -5.70
CA GLU A 282 -7.96 -5.18 -4.75
C GLU A 282 -9.23 -5.82 -5.33
N ALA A 283 -9.88 -5.15 -6.29
CA ALA A 283 -11.04 -5.69 -7.01
C ALA A 283 -10.73 -6.93 -7.89
N ASP A 284 -9.45 -7.24 -8.15
CA ASP A 284 -9.05 -8.49 -8.82
C ASP A 284 -8.94 -9.69 -7.85
N GLU A 285 -9.06 -9.48 -6.53
CA GLU A 285 -8.87 -10.55 -5.54
C GLU A 285 -10.17 -11.22 -5.06
N ASP A 286 -11.36 -10.78 -5.48
CA ASP A 286 -12.63 -11.44 -5.13
C ASP A 286 -13.35 -12.01 -6.37
N PHE A 287 -14.06 -13.11 -6.17
CA PHE A 287 -14.81 -13.76 -7.25
C PHE A 287 -15.90 -12.80 -7.78
N ILE A 288 -16.02 -12.72 -9.10
CA ILE A 288 -17.18 -12.09 -9.75
C ILE A 288 -18.46 -12.70 -9.14
N GLY A 289 -19.26 -11.89 -8.43
CA GLY A 289 -20.53 -12.31 -7.84
C GLY A 289 -20.75 -12.00 -6.36
N LYS A 290 -19.75 -11.50 -5.62
CA LYS A 290 -19.99 -10.90 -4.29
C LYS A 290 -20.29 -9.42 -4.42
N VAL A 291 -21.51 -9.04 -4.07
CA VAL A 291 -21.91 -7.64 -3.92
C VAL A 291 -21.15 -7.09 -2.71
N SER A 292 -20.38 -6.02 -2.91
CA SER A 292 -19.83 -5.22 -1.81
C SER A 292 -21.01 -4.64 -1.02
N GLN A 293 -21.11 -5.03 0.26
CA GLN A 293 -22.04 -4.42 1.21
C GLN A 293 -21.46 -3.12 1.75
#